data_AF-A0A530LS71-F1
#
_entry.id   AF-A0A530LS71-F1
#
_cell.length_a   1.000
_cell.length_b   1.000
_cell.length_c   1.000
_cell.angle_alpha   90.00
_cell.angle_beta   90.00
_cell.angle_gamma   90.00
#
_symmetry.space_group_name_H-M   'P 1'
#
loop_
_entity.id
_entity.type
_entity.pdbx_description
1 polymer ?
#
loop_
_entity_poly.entity_id
_entity_poly.type
_entity_poly.pdbx_seq_one_letter_code
_entity_poly.pdbx_strand_id
1 'polypeptide(L)' 'MKQNYTVRHGALEGVEAFLAVARRRSFRRAAADLGVTPSAVSQAVRALEARLGT' A
#
# COMPACT_ATOMS: atom_id res chain seq x y z
N MET A 1 -20.84 -11.79 -19.74
CA MET A 1 -19.84 -10.83 -20.29
C MET A 1 -18.70 -10.71 -19.29
N LYS A 2 -17.45 -10.95 -19.67
CA LYS A 2 -16.28 -10.66 -18.82
C LYS A 2 -15.85 -9.22 -19.07
N GLN A 3 -15.95 -8.36 -18.06
CA GLN A 3 -15.44 -7.00 -18.14
C GLN A 3 -13.91 -7.05 -18.02
N ASN A 4 -13.20 -6.53 -19.02
CA ASN A 4 -11.75 -6.42 -18.95
C ASN A 4 -11.37 -5.21 -18.11
N TYR A 5 -10.91 -5.46 -16.89
CA TYR A 5 -10.32 -4.44 -16.03
C TYR A 5 -8.82 -4.35 -16.32
N THR A 6 -8.43 -3.34 -17.10
CA THR A 6 -7.01 -3.03 -17.32
C THR A 6 -6.50 -2.12 -16.22
N VAL A 7 -5.65 -2.65 -15.35
CA VAL A 7 -4.97 -1.87 -14.32
C VAL A 7 -3.64 -1.37 -14.89
N ARG A 8 -3.41 -0.05 -14.85
CA ARG A 8 -2.12 0.52 -15.27
C ARG A 8 -1.00 -0.06 -14.39
N HIS A 9 0.14 -0.36 -15.01
CA HIS A 9 1.34 -0.73 -14.27
C HIS A 9 1.68 0.35 -13.22
N GLY A 10 2.02 -0.07 -12.00
CA GLY A 10 2.24 0.82 -10.85
C GLY A 10 0.99 1.32 -10.12
N ALA A 11 -0.23 1.14 -10.67
CA ALA A 11 -1.45 1.66 -10.04
C ALA A 11 -1.81 0.98 -8.70
N LEU A 12 -1.24 -0.19 -8.42
CA LEU A 12 -1.44 -0.93 -7.18
C LEU A 12 -0.25 -0.81 -6.21
N GLU A 13 0.80 -0.08 -6.57
CA GLU A 13 1.94 0.14 -5.67
C GLU A 13 1.48 0.84 -4.39
N GLY A 14 1.95 0.32 -3.25
CA GLY A 14 1.58 0.83 -1.92
C GLY A 14 0.24 0.34 -1.38
N VAL A 15 -0.62 -0.30 -2.19
CA VAL A 15 -1.93 -0.80 -1.72
C VAL A 15 -1.78 -1.89 -0.67
N GLU A 16 -0.82 -2.81 -0.85
CA GLU A 16 -0.55 -3.86 0.12
C GLU A 16 -0.08 -3.29 1.47
N ALA A 17 0.84 -2.32 1.44
CA ALA A 17 1.33 -1.61 2.62
C ALA A 17 0.19 -0.90 3.34
N PHE A 18 -0.66 -0.18 2.61
CA PHE A 18 -1.84 0.49 3.15
C PHE A 18 -2.80 -0.48 3.83
N LEU A 19 -3.15 -1.59 3.15
CA LEU A 19 -4.06 -2.60 3.72
C LEU A 19 -3.47 -3.27 4.96
N ALA A 20 -2.16 -3.53 4.99
CA ALA A 20 -1.49 -4.06 6.17
C ALA A 20 -1.55 -3.08 7.35
N VAL A 21 -1.30 -1.79 7.12
CA VAL A 21 -1.44 -0.74 8.15
C VAL A 21 -2.87 -0.65 8.65
N ALA A 22 -3.86 -0.68 7.75
CA ALA A 22 -5.28 -0.62 8.12
C ALA A 22 -5.70 -1.81 9.01
N ARG A 23 -5.26 -3.03 8.67
CA ARG A 23 -5.53 -4.23 9.47
C ARG A 23 -4.85 -4.19 10.85
N ARG A 24 -3.58 -3.78 10.90
CA ARG A 24 -2.79 -3.78 12.15
C ARG A 24 -2.97 -2.53 12.99
N ARG A 25 -3.57 -1.48 12.42
CA ARG A 25 -3.65 -0.11 12.97
C ARG A 25 -2.29 0.40 13.47
N SER A 26 -1.21 -0.02 12.80
CA SER A 26 0.16 0.24 13.25
C SER A 26 1.16 -0.01 12.12
N PHE A 27 1.93 1.02 11.76
CA PHE A 27 3.02 0.93 10.77
C PHE A 27 4.10 -0.07 11.17
N ARG A 28 4.48 -0.10 12.45
CA ARG A 28 5.54 -1.01 12.93
C ARG A 28 5.11 -2.48 12.83
N ARG A 29 3.88 -2.80 13.21
CA ARG A 29 3.35 -4.17 13.11
C ARG A 29 3.11 -4.58 11.66
N ALA A 30 2.61 -3.68 10.82
CA ALA A 30 2.46 -3.93 9.38
C ALA A 30 3.82 -4.20 8.71
N ALA A 31 4.85 -3.44 9.07
CA ALA A 31 6.20 -3.65 8.55
C ALA A 31 6.78 -5.00 8.97
N ALA A 32 6.54 -5.43 10.21
CA ALA A 32 6.91 -6.76 10.68
C ALA A 32 6.20 -7.87 9.90
N ASP A 33 4.89 -7.72 9.63
CA ASP A 33 4.13 -8.67 8.81
C ASP A 33 4.64 -8.76 7.36
N LEU A 34 5.11 -7.64 6.81
CA LEU A 34 5.60 -7.52 5.43
C LEU A 34 7.11 -7.79 5.29
N GLY A 35 7.84 -8.04 6.37
CA GLY A 35 9.28 -8.29 6.33
C GLY A 35 10.13 -7.09 5.90
N VAL A 36 9.64 -5.86 6.10
CA VAL A 36 10.32 -4.62 5.70
C VAL A 36 10.50 -3.66 6.89
N THR A 37 11.18 -2.54 6.66
CA THR A 37 11.33 -1.51 7.68
C THR A 37 10.03 -0.69 7.84
N PRO A 38 9.75 -0.13 9.03
CA PRO A 38 8.61 0.77 9.23
C PRO A 38 8.63 2.01 8.32
N SER A 39 9.82 2.52 7.99
CA SER A 39 9.96 3.66 7.07
C SER A 39 9.59 3.28 5.64
N ALA A 40 9.89 2.07 5.18
CA ALA A 40 9.48 1.58 3.85
C ALA A 40 7.95 1.54 3.73
N VAL A 41 7.26 1.03 4.76
CA VAL A 41 5.77 1.03 4.79
C VAL A 41 5.24 2.47 4.79
N SER A 42 5.82 3.35 5.61
CA SER A 42 5.40 4.76 5.65
C SER A 42 5.57 5.47 4.31
N GLN A 43 6.71 5.25 3.63
CA GLN A 43 6.97 5.80 2.30
C GLN A 43 6.02 5.24 1.24
N ALA A 44 5.75 3.93 1.27
CA ALA A 44 4.83 3.29 0.33
C ALA A 44 3.40 3.84 0.48
N VAL A 45 2.94 4.03 1.72
CA VAL A 45 1.62 4.64 1.98
C VAL A 45 1.59 6.10 1.54
N ARG A 46 2.61 6.90 1.85
CA ARG A 46 2.70 8.29 1.39
C ARG A 46 2.69 8.40 -0.14
N ALA A 47 3.42 7.52 -0.84
CA ALA A 47 3.46 7.50 -2.30
C ALA A 47 2.08 7.15 -2.89
N LEU A 48 1.35 6.23 -2.24
CA LEU A 48 -0.03 5.91 -2.61
C LEU A 48 -0.95 7.12 -2.41
N GLU A 49 -0.92 7.76 -1.24
CA GLU A 49 -1.71 8.96 -0.92
C GLU A 49 -1.44 10.09 -1.92
N ALA A 50 -0.18 10.36 -2.22
CA ALA A 50 0.21 11.37 -3.22
C ALA A 50 -0.36 11.09 -4.61
N ARG A 51 -0.41 9.82 -5.02
CA ARG A 51 -1.00 9.41 -6.32
C ARG A 51 -2.53 9.50 -6.33
N LEU A 52 -3.17 9.40 -5.17
CA LEU A 52 -4.62 9.56 -5.01
C LEU A 52 -5.03 11.02 -4.78
N GLY A 53 -4.08 11.92 -4.50
CA GLY A 53 -4.34 13.34 -4.25
C GLY A 53 -4.89 13.62 -2.85
N THR A 54 -4.49 12.82 -1.87
CA THR A 54 -4.89 12.94 -0.44
C THR A 54 -3.68 13.20 0.44
#